data_AF-A0A7S3USZ2-F1
#
_entry.id   AF-A0A7S3USZ2-F1
#
_cell.length_a   1.000
_cell.length_b   1.000
_cell.length_c   1.000
_cell.angle_alpha   90.00
_cell.angle_beta   90.00
_cell.angle_gamma   90.00
#
_symmetry.space_group_name_H-M   'P 1'
#
loop_
_entity.id
_entity.type
_entity.pdbx_description
1 polymer ?
#
loop_
_entity_poly.entity_id
_entity_poly.type
_entity_poly.pdbx_seq_one_letter_code
_entity_poly.pdbx_strand_id
1 'polypeptide(L)'
;MYRGKYQTLGGLSLPGGDLRSKNVGNRNLLYFAKRLVALYPNGLPYKIEPLSLTLQERTTIGDQLGDQAMFCACPKADPVTQTLVGYALSNDRRKVKLYEFNTKYVAAEPREEAFAGPMFCDDFGLTEKFAVFFQPPVKLDGGAYGFNKKPLAEACTLDKGGKTKVYLFPRDPAGKRVELEMDPVFVDAVANAYEDREGNIVVDLIYSEDLPWAPGTAAAPAWTRADFSPSGGRALGRLVLPTTGG
;
A
#
# COMPACT_ATOMS: atom_id res chain seq x y z
N MET A 1 -4.82 -8.36 -21.03
CA MET A 1 -3.63 -8.84 -20.30
C MET A 1 -3.59 -8.13 -18.95
N TYR A 2 -4.03 -8.78 -17.87
CA TYR A 2 -3.94 -8.24 -16.51
C TYR A 2 -2.45 -8.13 -16.12
N ARG A 3 -2.05 -6.97 -15.61
CA ARG A 3 -0.68 -6.74 -15.12
C ARG A 3 -0.74 -6.40 -13.64
N GLY A 4 0.05 -7.13 -12.85
CA GLY A 4 0.14 -6.95 -11.40
C GLY A 4 0.87 -5.66 -11.01
N LYS A 5 0.62 -5.20 -9.78
CA LYS A 5 1.18 -3.98 -9.16
C LYS A 5 2.70 -3.83 -9.34
N TYR A 6 3.46 -4.93 -9.23
CA TYR A 6 4.93 -4.91 -9.23
C TYR A 6 5.57 -5.36 -10.56
N GLN A 7 4.82 -5.34 -11.67
CA GLN A 7 5.37 -5.63 -12.99
C GLN A 7 6.00 -4.38 -13.63
N THR A 8 7.22 -4.51 -14.13
CA THR A 8 7.91 -3.49 -14.93
C THR A 8 7.44 -3.52 -16.38
N LEU A 9 7.69 -2.45 -17.14
CA LEU A 9 7.26 -2.36 -18.55
C LEU A 9 7.91 -3.40 -19.48
N GLY A 10 9.08 -3.93 -19.11
CA GLY A 10 9.76 -5.04 -19.79
C GLY A 10 10.11 -4.77 -21.26
N GLY A 11 11.38 -4.40 -21.51
CA GLY A 11 11.96 -4.42 -22.85
C GLY A 11 13.49 -4.40 -22.79
N LEU A 12 14.15 -5.36 -23.43
CA LEU A 12 15.60 -5.51 -23.60
C LEU A 12 16.24 -4.44 -24.52
N SER A 13 15.46 -3.47 -24.98
CA SER A 13 15.79 -2.61 -26.13
C SER A 13 16.23 -1.19 -25.76
N LEU A 14 16.41 -0.86 -24.47
CA LEU A 14 16.98 0.42 -24.04
C LEU A 14 18.24 0.20 -23.19
N PRO A 15 19.36 0.88 -23.47
CA PRO A 15 20.53 0.87 -22.59
C PRO A 15 20.10 1.38 -21.21
N GLY A 16 20.27 0.55 -20.17
CA GLY A 16 19.91 0.89 -18.79
C GLY A 16 18.57 0.34 -18.27
N GLY A 17 17.75 -0.30 -19.12
CA GLY A 17 16.49 -0.94 -18.71
C GLY A 17 15.37 0.05 -18.33
N ASP A 18 14.15 -0.19 -18.81
CA ASP A 18 12.98 0.63 -18.43
C ASP A 18 12.38 0.14 -17.10
N LEU A 19 12.83 0.74 -15.99
CA LEU A 19 12.31 0.46 -14.64
C LEU A 19 10.98 1.18 -14.36
N ARG A 20 10.40 1.93 -15.31
CA ARG A 20 9.13 2.64 -15.09
C ARG A 20 8.00 1.61 -14.94
N SER A 21 7.25 1.73 -13.84
CA SER A 21 6.01 0.97 -13.66
C SER A 21 4.90 1.62 -14.49
N LYS A 22 4.15 0.79 -15.23
CA LYS A 22 2.96 1.27 -15.94
C LYS A 22 1.84 1.49 -14.92
N ASN A 23 1.39 2.74 -14.78
CA ASN A 23 0.17 3.02 -14.04
C ASN A 23 -1.05 2.54 -14.85
N VAL A 24 -1.79 1.58 -14.30
CA VAL A 24 -2.93 0.92 -14.97
C VAL A 24 -4.29 1.26 -14.34
N GLY A 25 -4.33 2.06 -13.27
CA GLY A 25 -5.59 2.58 -12.70
C GLY A 25 -6.62 1.51 -12.29
N ASN A 26 -6.20 0.29 -11.96
CA ASN A 26 -7.09 -0.87 -11.90
C ASN A 26 -7.34 -1.43 -10.47
N ARG A 27 -6.97 -0.69 -9.41
CA ARG A 27 -7.03 -1.24 -8.04
C ARG A 27 -8.29 -0.87 -7.29
N ASN A 28 -8.72 0.39 -7.36
CA ASN A 28 -9.94 0.84 -6.68
C ASN A 28 -10.53 2.08 -7.38
N LEU A 29 -11.82 2.34 -7.17
CA LEU A 29 -12.50 3.57 -7.56
C LEU A 29 -12.99 4.29 -6.29
N LEU A 30 -12.71 5.58 -6.20
CA LEU A 30 -13.12 6.40 -5.07
C LEU A 30 -13.94 7.59 -5.57
N TYR A 31 -15.15 7.74 -5.03
CA TYR A 31 -15.94 8.96 -5.16
C TYR A 31 -15.91 9.74 -3.84
N PHE A 32 -15.23 10.87 -3.84
CA PHE A 32 -15.13 11.74 -2.67
C PHE A 32 -15.01 13.20 -3.10
N ALA A 33 -15.51 14.14 -2.28
CA ALA A 33 -15.51 15.57 -2.59
C ALA A 33 -16.02 15.90 -4.01
N LYS A 34 -17.07 15.17 -4.44
CA LYS A 34 -17.71 15.25 -5.78
C LYS A 34 -16.80 14.90 -6.97
N ARG A 35 -15.69 14.19 -6.77
CA ARG A 35 -14.82 13.71 -7.85
C ARG A 35 -14.69 12.19 -7.79
N LEU A 36 -14.75 11.55 -8.95
CA LEU A 36 -14.45 10.13 -9.12
C LEU A 36 -12.99 9.98 -9.55
N VAL A 37 -12.24 9.13 -8.85
CA VAL A 37 -10.85 8.82 -9.18
C VAL A 37 -10.60 7.32 -9.22
N ALA A 38 -9.80 6.88 -10.19
CA ALA A 38 -9.23 5.53 -10.22
C ALA A 38 -7.87 5.52 -9.53
N LEU A 39 -7.74 4.62 -8.56
CA LEU A 39 -6.56 4.48 -7.72
C LEU A 39 -5.69 3.32 -8.21
N TYR A 40 -4.38 3.56 -8.17
CA TYR A 40 -3.36 2.56 -8.41
C TYR A 40 -2.19 2.84 -7.46
N PRO A 41 -1.81 1.88 -6.60
CA PRO A 41 -0.93 2.12 -5.47
C PRO A 41 0.53 2.44 -5.84
N ASN A 42 0.88 2.41 -7.14
CA ASN A 42 2.20 2.73 -7.66
C ASN A 42 2.20 3.95 -8.60
N GLY A 43 1.27 4.89 -8.40
CA GLY A 43 1.32 6.17 -9.09
C GLY A 43 0.21 7.12 -8.67
N LEU A 44 0.10 8.23 -9.40
CA LEU A 44 -0.97 9.19 -9.23
C LEU A 44 -2.33 8.59 -9.61
N PRO A 45 -3.41 8.96 -8.91
CA PRO A 45 -4.78 8.66 -9.34
C PRO A 45 -5.09 9.22 -10.73
N TYR A 46 -6.03 8.60 -11.43
CA TYR A 46 -6.65 9.15 -12.64
C TYR A 46 -8.00 9.76 -12.30
N LYS A 47 -8.32 10.93 -12.85
CA LYS A 47 -9.69 11.46 -12.82
C LYS A 47 -10.58 10.66 -13.77
N ILE A 48 -11.84 10.50 -13.37
CA ILE A 48 -12.86 9.88 -14.20
C ILE A 48 -14.09 10.78 -14.17
N GLU A 49 -14.67 11.04 -15.33
CA GLU A 49 -15.96 11.72 -15.42
C GLU A 49 -17.07 10.81 -14.83
N PRO A 50 -17.77 11.19 -13.74
CA PRO A 50 -18.65 10.26 -13.03
C PRO A 50 -19.82 9.71 -13.85
N LEU A 51 -20.32 10.47 -14.83
CA LEU A 51 -21.49 10.06 -15.61
C LEU A 51 -21.12 9.18 -16.81
N SER A 52 -20.03 9.50 -17.52
CA SER A 52 -19.63 8.76 -18.73
C SER A 52 -18.57 7.70 -18.47
N LEU A 53 -17.94 7.72 -17.29
CA LEU A 53 -16.75 6.94 -16.94
C LEU A 53 -15.56 7.18 -17.89
N THR A 54 -15.55 8.34 -18.57
CA THR A 54 -14.43 8.72 -19.42
C THR A 54 -13.20 8.99 -18.56
N LEU A 55 -12.12 8.27 -18.85
CA LEU A 55 -10.82 8.50 -18.23
C LEU A 55 -10.28 9.87 -18.65
N GLN A 56 -9.85 10.65 -17.67
CA GLN A 56 -9.22 11.96 -17.84
C GLN A 56 -7.72 11.89 -17.47
N GLU A 57 -7.10 13.03 -17.22
CA GLU A 57 -5.71 13.11 -16.79
C GLU A 57 -5.45 12.53 -15.39
N ARG A 58 -4.17 12.36 -15.06
CA ARG A 58 -3.72 12.07 -13.70
C ARG A 58 -3.96 13.29 -12.81
N THR A 59 -4.19 13.04 -11.53
CA THR A 59 -4.43 14.10 -10.55
C THR A 59 -3.58 13.93 -9.30
N THR A 60 -3.19 15.05 -8.74
CA THR A 60 -2.52 15.23 -7.46
C THR A 60 -3.49 15.39 -6.28
N ILE A 61 -4.78 15.07 -6.47
CA ILE A 61 -5.85 15.23 -5.47
C ILE A 61 -5.86 16.66 -4.88
N GLY A 62 -6.39 17.62 -5.64
CA GLY A 62 -6.43 19.02 -5.17
C GLY A 62 -5.04 19.64 -4.96
N ASP A 63 -4.07 19.24 -5.78
CA ASP A 63 -2.68 19.73 -5.74
C ASP A 63 -1.94 19.45 -4.42
N GLN A 64 -2.38 18.43 -3.67
CA GLN A 64 -1.81 18.03 -2.39
C GLN A 64 -0.71 16.96 -2.52
N LEU A 65 -0.79 16.12 -3.55
CA LEU A 65 0.21 15.11 -3.85
C LEU A 65 1.31 15.68 -4.74
N GLY A 66 2.56 15.26 -4.53
CA GLY A 66 3.64 15.55 -5.48
C GLY A 66 3.47 14.79 -6.79
N ASP A 67 4.08 15.28 -7.87
CA ASP A 67 3.90 14.76 -9.25
C ASP A 67 4.29 13.29 -9.45
N GLN A 68 5.07 12.73 -8.52
CA GLN A 68 5.53 11.34 -8.54
C GLN A 68 5.04 10.55 -7.33
N ALA A 69 4.04 11.04 -6.59
CA ALA A 69 3.51 10.35 -5.43
C ALA A 69 2.84 9.02 -5.82
N MET A 70 3.10 7.98 -5.04
CA MET A 70 2.42 6.68 -5.14
C MET A 70 1.30 6.63 -4.11
N PHE A 71 0.09 7.07 -4.48
CA PHE A 71 -1.03 7.19 -3.55
C PHE A 71 -1.71 5.85 -3.30
N CYS A 72 -2.10 5.58 -2.05
CA CYS A 72 -2.73 4.33 -1.63
C CYS A 72 -3.99 4.01 -2.41
N ALA A 73 -4.30 2.73 -2.54
CA ALA A 73 -5.52 2.29 -3.23
C ALA A 73 -6.69 1.99 -2.28
N CYS A 74 -6.44 1.98 -0.98
CA CYS A 74 -7.43 1.67 0.05
C CYS A 74 -7.52 2.83 1.08
N PRO A 75 -7.78 4.08 0.64
CA PRO A 75 -8.00 5.16 1.60
C PRO A 75 -9.22 4.85 2.47
N LYS A 76 -9.21 5.34 3.71
CA LYS A 76 -10.25 5.09 4.70
C LYS A 76 -11.04 6.39 4.92
N ALA A 77 -12.36 6.29 5.00
CA ALA A 77 -13.19 7.44 5.36
C ALA A 77 -13.37 7.46 6.88
N ASP A 78 -13.07 8.59 7.51
CA ASP A 78 -13.38 8.82 8.91
C ASP A 78 -14.77 9.49 9.00
N PRO A 79 -15.79 8.80 9.54
CA PRO A 79 -17.15 9.33 9.61
C PRO A 79 -17.31 10.44 10.65
N VAL A 80 -16.44 10.51 11.66
CA VAL A 80 -16.51 11.50 12.75
C VAL A 80 -15.99 12.85 12.26
N THR A 81 -14.81 12.83 11.63
CA THR A 81 -14.18 14.05 11.13
C THR A 81 -14.58 14.39 9.69
N GLN A 82 -15.31 13.49 9.02
CA GLN A 82 -15.68 13.59 7.60
C GLN A 82 -14.48 13.78 6.67
N THR A 83 -13.35 13.18 7.04
CA THR A 83 -12.13 13.20 6.24
C THR A 83 -11.94 11.90 5.48
N LEU A 84 -11.22 11.99 4.38
CA LEU A 84 -10.65 10.85 3.70
C LEU A 84 -9.18 10.75 4.12
N VAL A 85 -8.82 9.68 4.79
CA VAL A 85 -7.45 9.39 5.21
C VAL A 85 -6.79 8.47 4.19
N GLY A 86 -5.63 8.85 3.68
CA GLY A 86 -4.86 8.03 2.76
C GLY A 86 -3.39 8.34 2.90
N TYR A 87 -2.54 7.55 2.26
CA TYR A 87 -1.11 7.77 2.29
C TYR A 87 -0.49 7.76 0.89
N ALA A 88 0.66 8.40 0.75
CA ALA A 88 1.51 8.27 -0.42
C ALA A 88 2.89 7.74 -0.03
N LEU A 89 3.42 6.83 -0.83
CA LEU A 89 4.81 6.40 -0.74
C LEU A 89 5.70 7.26 -1.64
N SER A 90 6.95 7.47 -1.20
CA SER A 90 8.03 7.90 -2.09
C SER A 90 8.37 6.81 -3.11
N ASN A 91 9.03 7.18 -4.22
CA ASN A 91 9.43 6.23 -5.27
C ASN A 91 10.37 5.12 -4.76
N ASP A 92 11.23 5.40 -3.79
CA ASP A 92 12.09 4.41 -3.13
C ASP A 92 11.37 3.63 -2.00
N ARG A 93 10.11 4.01 -1.72
CA ARG A 93 9.21 3.43 -0.73
C ARG A 93 9.74 3.52 0.71
N ARG A 94 10.70 4.41 0.97
CA ARG A 94 11.30 4.62 2.30
C ARG A 94 10.65 5.76 3.07
N LYS A 95 9.67 6.45 2.47
CA LYS A 95 8.86 7.47 3.12
C LYS A 95 7.38 7.21 2.92
N VAL A 96 6.60 7.43 3.98
CA VAL A 96 5.14 7.50 3.95
C VAL A 96 4.74 8.92 4.29
N LYS A 97 3.89 9.52 3.45
CA LYS A 97 3.14 10.73 3.78
C LYS A 97 1.69 10.37 4.04
N LEU A 98 1.20 10.58 5.26
CA LEU A 98 -0.20 10.40 5.64
C LEU A 98 -0.96 11.71 5.42
N TYR A 99 -2.06 11.64 4.67
CA TYR A 99 -2.93 12.75 4.32
C TYR A 99 -4.31 12.55 4.93
N GLU A 100 -4.87 13.61 5.50
CA GLU A 100 -6.27 13.68 5.91
C GLU A 100 -6.97 14.77 5.09
N PHE A 101 -7.70 14.37 4.05
CA PHE A 101 -8.39 15.28 3.14
C PHE A 101 -9.79 15.61 3.67
N ASN A 102 -10.13 16.89 3.75
CA ASN A 102 -11.50 17.30 3.98
C ASN A 102 -12.39 17.11 2.74
N THR A 103 -13.68 17.40 2.87
CA THR A 103 -14.69 17.29 1.80
C THR A 103 -14.48 18.20 0.58
N LYS A 104 -13.39 18.98 0.53
CA LYS A 104 -12.95 19.81 -0.60
C LYS A 104 -11.62 19.35 -1.21
N TYR A 105 -11.09 18.19 -0.80
CA TYR A 105 -9.74 17.71 -1.14
C TYR A 105 -8.60 18.62 -0.70
N VAL A 106 -8.80 19.36 0.38
CA VAL A 106 -7.70 20.06 1.05
C VAL A 106 -7.24 19.19 2.20
N ALA A 107 -5.95 18.87 2.23
CA ALA A 107 -5.36 18.20 3.37
C ALA A 107 -4.76 19.24 4.32
N ALA A 108 -4.80 18.96 5.62
CA ALA A 108 -3.87 19.58 6.55
C ALA A 108 -2.43 19.17 6.20
N GLU A 109 -1.44 19.77 6.87
CA GLU A 109 -0.04 19.41 6.65
C GLU A 109 0.18 17.90 6.87
N PRO A 110 0.60 17.15 5.84
CA PRO A 110 0.68 15.70 5.93
C PRO A 110 1.82 15.26 6.83
N ARG A 111 1.59 14.23 7.64
CA ARG A 111 2.64 13.60 8.45
C ARG A 111 3.57 12.80 7.52
N GLU A 112 4.86 13.13 7.51
CA GLU A 112 5.88 12.35 6.81
C GLU A 112 6.70 11.50 7.80
N GLU A 113 6.86 10.22 7.49
CA GLU A 113 7.68 9.28 8.27
C GLU A 113 8.64 8.53 7.36
N ALA A 114 9.90 8.38 7.80
CA ALA A 114 10.95 7.68 7.08
C ALA A 114 11.31 6.33 7.74
N PHE A 115 11.73 5.38 6.91
CA PHE A 115 12.03 4.00 7.32
C PHE A 115 13.36 3.52 6.78
N ALA A 116 14.02 2.61 7.51
CA ALA A 116 15.30 2.05 7.12
C ALA A 116 15.23 1.13 5.87
N GLY A 117 14.04 0.63 5.54
CA GLY A 117 13.80 -0.25 4.39
C GLY A 117 12.56 0.16 3.57
N PRO A 118 12.36 -0.44 2.39
CA PRO A 118 11.19 -0.18 1.57
C PRO A 118 9.91 -0.69 2.26
N MET A 119 8.86 0.11 2.23
CA MET A 119 7.55 -0.25 2.78
C MET A 119 6.69 -0.93 1.73
N PHE A 120 6.60 -2.26 1.81
CA PHE A 120 5.63 -3.05 1.04
C PHE A 120 4.26 -3.09 1.74
N CYS A 121 3.54 -1.98 1.67
CA CYS A 121 2.23 -1.81 2.29
C CYS A 121 1.11 -1.75 1.23
N ASP A 122 0.15 -2.66 1.32
CA ASP A 122 -1.01 -2.74 0.41
C ASP A 122 -2.27 -2.09 1.00
N ASP A 123 -2.41 -2.08 2.33
CA ASP A 123 -3.50 -1.47 3.09
C ASP A 123 -3.01 -1.05 4.49
N PHE A 124 -3.80 -0.26 5.21
CA PHE A 124 -3.47 0.24 6.55
C PHE A 124 -4.70 0.25 7.46
N GLY A 125 -4.49 0.24 8.77
CA GLY A 125 -5.57 0.43 9.76
C GLY A 125 -5.76 1.90 10.09
N LEU A 126 -6.99 2.30 10.40
CA LEU A 126 -7.31 3.64 10.90
C LEU A 126 -8.15 3.51 12.18
N THR A 127 -7.72 4.16 13.25
CA THR A 127 -8.49 4.35 14.49
C THR A 127 -8.82 5.84 14.65
N GLU A 128 -9.50 6.18 15.75
CA GLU A 128 -9.74 7.57 16.12
C GLU A 128 -8.42 8.37 16.20
N LYS A 129 -7.36 7.79 16.80
CA LYS A 129 -6.11 8.51 17.06
C LYS A 129 -4.91 8.02 16.26
N PHE A 130 -4.97 6.88 15.59
CA PHE A 130 -3.82 6.27 14.93
C PHE A 130 -4.10 5.80 13.50
N ALA A 131 -3.08 5.89 12.66
CA ALA A 131 -2.96 5.08 11.46
C ALA A 131 -1.96 3.93 11.71
N VAL A 132 -2.29 2.71 11.30
CA VAL A 132 -1.50 1.51 11.57
C VAL A 132 -0.92 0.95 10.27
N PHE A 133 0.41 0.93 10.17
CA PHE A 133 1.13 0.44 8.99
C PHE A 133 1.92 -0.83 9.30
N PHE A 134 2.05 -1.68 8.29
CA PHE A 134 2.77 -2.95 8.39
C PHE A 134 3.91 -2.96 7.35
N GLN A 135 5.14 -3.15 7.82
CA GLN A 135 6.30 -3.32 6.97
C GLN A 135 6.78 -4.77 7.05
N PRO A 136 6.47 -5.61 6.05
CA PRO A 136 6.96 -6.98 6.01
C PRO A 136 8.48 -7.02 5.79
N PRO A 137 9.18 -8.02 6.35
CA PRO A 137 10.61 -8.18 6.11
C PRO A 137 10.80 -8.79 4.72
N VAL A 138 11.29 -8.00 3.75
CA VAL A 138 11.44 -8.43 2.36
C VAL A 138 12.91 -8.47 1.97
N LYS A 139 13.34 -9.61 1.43
CA LYS A 139 14.64 -9.78 0.76
C LYS A 139 14.48 -9.51 -0.73
N LEU A 140 15.38 -8.71 -1.29
CA LEU A 140 15.45 -8.41 -2.73
C LEU A 140 16.70 -9.03 -3.34
N ASP A 141 16.53 -9.86 -4.37
CA ASP A 141 17.61 -10.26 -5.26
C ASP A 141 17.97 -9.09 -6.19
N GLY A 142 18.85 -8.22 -5.71
CA GLY A 142 19.27 -7.01 -6.42
C GLY A 142 19.97 -7.31 -7.75
N GLY A 143 20.63 -8.47 -7.88
CA GLY A 143 21.25 -8.89 -9.14
C GLY A 143 20.19 -9.23 -10.18
N ALA A 144 19.20 -10.06 -9.82
CA ALA A 144 18.13 -10.43 -10.75
C ALA A 144 17.29 -9.22 -11.18
N TYR A 145 16.98 -8.31 -10.24
CA TYR A 145 16.22 -7.10 -10.54
C TYR A 145 17.03 -6.07 -11.34
N GLY A 146 18.26 -5.75 -10.90
CA GLY A 146 19.11 -4.73 -11.51
C GLY A 146 19.55 -5.07 -12.94
N PHE A 147 19.72 -6.35 -13.25
CA PHE A 147 20.00 -6.82 -14.63
C PHE A 147 18.73 -7.12 -15.45
N ASN A 148 17.55 -6.69 -14.97
CA ASN A 148 16.26 -6.88 -15.63
C ASN A 148 15.96 -8.36 -15.99
N LYS A 149 16.50 -9.30 -15.21
CA LYS A 149 16.27 -10.75 -15.39
C LYS A 149 14.92 -11.16 -14.81
N LYS A 150 14.45 -10.43 -13.80
CA LYS A 150 13.17 -10.66 -13.10
C LYS A 150 12.47 -9.33 -12.80
N PRO A 151 11.14 -9.24 -12.92
CA PRO A 151 10.38 -8.12 -12.39
C PRO A 151 10.48 -8.09 -10.86
N LEU A 152 10.22 -6.93 -10.24
CA LEU A 152 10.35 -6.72 -8.79
C LEU A 152 9.57 -7.77 -7.97
N ALA A 153 8.38 -8.17 -8.43
CA ALA A 153 7.60 -9.23 -7.81
C ALA A 153 8.39 -10.54 -7.67
N GLU A 154 9.10 -10.95 -8.72
CA GLU A 154 9.81 -12.24 -8.75
C GLU A 154 11.21 -12.19 -8.11
N ALA A 155 11.72 -10.97 -7.88
CA ALA A 155 12.99 -10.74 -7.21
C ALA A 155 12.83 -10.57 -5.68
N CYS A 156 11.60 -10.47 -5.17
CA CYS A 156 11.31 -10.31 -3.75
C CYS A 156 10.81 -11.60 -3.12
N THR A 157 11.32 -11.92 -1.93
CA THR A 157 10.81 -12.99 -1.06
C THR A 157 10.59 -12.47 0.36
N LEU A 158 9.64 -13.07 1.08
CA LEU A 158 9.47 -12.77 2.51
C LEU A 158 10.63 -13.40 3.28
N ASP A 159 11.27 -12.62 4.14
CA ASP A 159 12.32 -13.12 5.03
C ASP A 159 11.72 -13.75 6.28
N LYS A 160 11.63 -15.08 6.28
CA LYS A 160 11.12 -15.88 7.41
C LYS A 160 11.98 -15.76 8.68
N GLY A 161 13.23 -15.27 8.57
CA GLY A 161 14.08 -14.98 9.72
C GLY A 161 13.94 -13.57 10.28
N GLY A 162 13.19 -12.69 9.59
CA GLY A 162 12.96 -11.31 10.00
C GLY A 162 11.70 -11.14 10.86
N LYS A 163 11.31 -9.89 11.07
CA LYS A 163 10.08 -9.48 11.76
C LYS A 163 9.29 -8.50 10.91
N THR A 164 7.97 -8.62 10.93
CA THR A 164 7.09 -7.59 10.38
C THR A 164 7.02 -6.46 11.39
N LYS A 165 7.44 -5.27 10.95
CA LYS A 165 7.35 -4.08 11.79
C LYS A 165 5.95 -3.50 11.70
N VAL A 166 5.39 -3.15 12.85
CA VAL A 166 4.09 -2.50 12.96
C VAL A 166 4.32 -1.08 13.46
N TYR A 167 3.80 -0.12 12.71
CA TYR A 167 3.96 1.29 13.02
C TYR A 167 2.62 1.90 13.40
N LEU A 168 2.55 2.47 14.60
CA LEU A 168 1.42 3.25 15.06
C LEU A 168 1.75 4.71 14.85
N PHE A 169 1.06 5.36 13.92
CA PHE A 169 1.23 6.78 13.61
C PHE A 169 0.12 7.58 14.26
N PRO A 170 0.42 8.36 15.33
CA PRO A 170 -0.56 9.28 15.85
C PRO A 170 -1.02 10.25 14.77
N ARG A 171 -2.33 10.42 14.67
CA ARG A 171 -2.99 11.42 13.83
C ARG A 171 -2.79 12.83 14.36
N ASP A 172 -2.55 12.96 15.67
CA ASP A 172 -2.02 14.19 16.27
C ASP A 172 -0.60 14.45 15.72
N PRO A 173 -0.36 15.60 15.06
CA PRO A 173 0.96 15.99 14.56
C PRO A 173 2.06 16.02 15.65
N ALA A 174 1.71 16.29 16.90
CA ALA A 174 2.66 16.31 18.02
C ALA A 174 3.03 14.91 18.52
N GLY A 175 2.25 13.89 18.16
CA GLY A 175 2.46 12.53 18.61
C GLY A 175 3.69 11.88 17.98
N LYS A 176 4.41 11.08 18.77
CA LYS A 176 5.52 10.25 18.28
C LYS A 176 5.02 8.89 17.83
N ARG A 177 5.56 8.39 16.72
CA ARG A 177 5.25 7.04 16.26
C ARG A 177 5.68 6.00 17.30
N VAL A 178 4.96 4.89 17.34
CA VAL A 178 5.34 3.68 18.08
C VAL A 178 5.71 2.61 17.06
N GLU A 179 6.78 1.88 17.34
CA GLU A 179 7.27 0.76 16.53
C GLU A 179 7.15 -0.51 17.36
N LEU A 180 6.49 -1.52 16.80
CA LEU A 180 6.31 -2.83 17.38
C LEU A 180 6.78 -3.88 16.35
N GLU A 181 6.95 -5.11 16.79
CA GLU A 181 7.32 -6.23 15.93
C GLU A 181 6.37 -7.41 16.10
N MET A 182 6.13 -8.14 15.01
CA MET A 182 5.38 -9.38 15.01
C MET A 182 6.07 -10.42 14.09
N ASP A 183 5.56 -11.65 14.11
CA ASP A 183 6.05 -12.71 13.24
C ASP A 183 5.99 -12.31 11.75
N PRO A 184 6.92 -12.83 10.93
CA PRO A 184 7.11 -12.40 9.55
C PRO A 184 5.92 -12.80 8.68
N VAL A 185 5.04 -11.84 8.44
CA VAL A 185 3.85 -11.97 7.59
C VAL A 185 3.70 -10.77 6.67
N PHE A 186 3.03 -10.97 5.54
CA PHE A 186 2.56 -9.90 4.68
C PHE A 186 1.10 -9.58 5.02
N VAL A 187 0.78 -8.33 5.35
CA VAL A 187 -0.62 -7.91 5.54
C VAL A 187 -1.21 -7.53 4.18
N ASP A 188 -2.10 -8.38 3.66
CA ASP A 188 -2.77 -8.19 2.37
C ASP A 188 -3.83 -7.08 2.43
N ALA A 189 -4.62 -7.05 3.52
CA ALA A 189 -5.73 -6.14 3.69
C ALA A 189 -6.07 -5.96 5.17
N VAL A 190 -6.61 -4.80 5.53
CA VAL A 190 -7.11 -4.52 6.88
C VAL A 190 -8.62 -4.37 6.83
N ALA A 191 -9.33 -5.26 7.53
CA ALA A 191 -10.78 -5.23 7.64
C ALA A 191 -11.23 -4.00 8.44
N ASN A 192 -10.71 -3.84 9.67
CA ASN A 192 -10.92 -2.64 10.48
C ASN A 192 -9.85 -2.49 11.56
N ALA A 193 -9.73 -1.29 12.14
CA ALA A 193 -8.97 -1.05 13.36
C ALA A 193 -9.75 -0.15 14.33
N TYR A 194 -9.58 -0.33 15.64
CA TYR A 194 -10.17 0.53 16.66
C TYR A 194 -9.33 0.54 17.95
N GLU A 195 -9.56 1.52 18.82
CA GLU A 195 -8.99 1.56 20.17
C GLU A 195 -9.96 0.92 21.17
N ASP A 196 -9.50 -0.05 21.96
CA ASP A 196 -10.31 -0.65 23.02
C ASP A 196 -10.33 0.22 24.29
N ARG A 197 -11.05 -0.24 25.33
CA ARG A 197 -11.21 0.51 26.60
C ARG A 197 -9.92 0.62 27.40
N GLU A 198 -8.95 -0.25 27.16
CA GLU A 198 -7.65 -0.25 27.81
C GLU A 198 -6.64 0.65 27.06
N GLY A 199 -7.04 1.17 25.90
CA GLY A 199 -6.20 2.00 25.05
C GLY A 199 -5.29 1.18 24.13
N ASN A 200 -5.53 -0.12 23.96
CA ASN A 200 -4.85 -0.93 22.95
C ASN A 200 -5.50 -0.69 21.58
N ILE A 201 -4.72 -0.87 20.52
CA ILE A 201 -5.23 -0.87 19.15
C ILE A 201 -5.55 -2.30 18.75
N VAL A 202 -6.82 -2.56 18.43
CA VAL A 202 -7.28 -3.82 17.88
C VAL A 202 -7.33 -3.70 16.36
N VAL A 203 -6.72 -4.64 15.65
CA VAL A 203 -6.72 -4.68 14.17
C VAL A 203 -7.18 -6.04 13.67
N ASP A 204 -8.23 -6.04 12.87
CA ASP A 204 -8.69 -7.20 12.12
C ASP A 204 -8.13 -7.14 10.71
N LEU A 205 -7.38 -8.16 10.29
CA LEU A 205 -6.63 -8.13 9.04
C LEU A 205 -6.55 -9.50 8.35
N ILE A 206 -6.30 -9.47 7.06
CA ILE A 206 -5.93 -10.64 6.26
C ILE A 206 -4.42 -10.61 6.08
N TYR A 207 -3.75 -11.69 6.46
CA TYR A 207 -2.31 -11.84 6.28
C TYR A 207 -1.95 -13.13 5.55
N SER A 208 -0.83 -13.09 4.85
CA SER A 208 -0.18 -14.23 4.21
C SER A 208 1.17 -14.49 4.88
N GLU A 209 1.51 -15.76 5.03
CA GLU A 209 2.85 -16.15 5.49
C GLU A 209 3.91 -15.97 4.40
N ASP A 210 3.51 -15.80 3.13
CA ASP A 210 4.41 -15.50 2.01
C ASP A 210 3.92 -14.29 1.21
N LEU A 211 4.75 -13.78 0.30
CA LEU A 211 4.35 -12.66 -0.56
C LEU A 211 3.26 -13.10 -1.54
N PRO A 212 2.14 -12.38 -1.64
CA PRO A 212 0.94 -12.83 -2.36
C PRO A 212 1.03 -12.74 -3.89
N TRP A 213 2.16 -12.26 -4.44
CA TRP A 213 2.34 -12.16 -5.88
C TRP A 213 2.97 -13.43 -6.43
N ALA A 214 2.25 -14.14 -7.29
CA ALA A 214 2.79 -15.28 -8.02
C ALA A 214 3.58 -14.81 -9.26
N PRO A 215 4.71 -15.46 -9.61
CA PRO A 215 5.37 -15.26 -10.89
C PRO A 215 4.41 -15.64 -12.02
N GLY A 216 4.03 -14.66 -12.85
CA GLY A 216 3.27 -14.90 -14.07
C GLY A 216 4.22 -14.89 -15.25
N THR A 217 4.30 -15.98 -16.03
CA THR A 217 5.10 -15.98 -17.26
C THR A 217 4.34 -15.31 -18.41
N ALA A 218 5.05 -14.72 -19.37
CA ALA A 218 4.44 -14.15 -20.59
C ALA A 218 3.67 -15.18 -21.45
N ALA A 219 3.96 -16.48 -21.30
CA ALA A 219 3.40 -17.56 -22.11
C ALA A 219 1.95 -17.93 -21.76
N ALA A 220 1.52 -17.72 -20.52
CA ALA A 220 0.16 -17.99 -20.07
C ALA A 220 -0.15 -17.16 -18.82
N PRO A 221 -1.34 -16.54 -18.72
CA PRO A 221 -1.70 -15.83 -17.51
C PRO A 221 -1.72 -16.74 -16.29
N ALA A 222 -1.27 -16.26 -15.12
CA ALA A 222 -1.17 -17.10 -13.91
C ALA A 222 -2.49 -17.79 -13.53
N TRP A 223 -3.64 -17.16 -13.81
CA TRP A 223 -4.95 -17.75 -13.49
C TRP A 223 -5.33 -18.98 -14.34
N THR A 224 -4.66 -19.23 -15.47
CA THR A 224 -4.92 -20.47 -16.25
C THR A 224 -4.25 -21.70 -15.63
N ARG A 225 -3.38 -21.49 -14.65
CA ARG A 225 -2.66 -22.53 -13.91
C ARG A 225 -2.90 -22.41 -12.39
N ALA A 226 -3.90 -21.62 -11.99
CA ALA A 226 -4.21 -21.44 -10.58
C ALA A 226 -4.69 -22.77 -10.00
N ASP A 227 -3.94 -23.28 -9.03
CA ASP A 227 -4.38 -24.36 -8.17
C ASP A 227 -5.03 -23.74 -6.92
N PHE A 228 -6.32 -24.00 -6.74
CA PHE A 228 -7.09 -23.55 -5.58
C PHE A 228 -7.10 -24.60 -4.46
N SER A 229 -6.32 -25.67 -4.58
CA SER A 229 -6.08 -26.59 -3.48
C SER A 229 -5.57 -25.81 -2.26
N PRO A 230 -5.98 -26.16 -1.01
CA PRO A 230 -5.63 -25.40 0.18
C PRO A 230 -4.12 -25.39 0.39
N SER A 231 -3.46 -24.35 -0.11
CA SER A 231 -2.02 -24.17 -0.05
C SER A 231 -1.69 -23.05 0.93
N GLY A 232 -1.88 -23.29 2.23
CA GLY A 232 -1.40 -22.42 3.33
C GLY A 232 -1.71 -20.92 3.17
N GLY A 233 -2.78 -20.57 2.46
CA GLY A 233 -2.91 -19.27 1.81
C GLY A 233 -3.93 -18.39 2.51
N ARG A 234 -3.46 -17.28 3.08
CA ARG A 234 -4.23 -16.20 3.71
C ARG A 234 -5.11 -16.61 4.89
N ALA A 235 -4.90 -15.95 6.02
CA ALA A 235 -5.75 -16.12 7.20
C ALA A 235 -6.32 -14.77 7.67
N LEU A 236 -7.52 -14.83 8.27
CA LEU A 236 -8.05 -13.72 9.06
C LEU A 236 -7.41 -13.78 10.46
N GLY A 237 -6.77 -12.69 10.85
CA GLY A 237 -6.18 -12.52 12.18
C GLY A 237 -6.77 -11.31 12.90
N ARG A 238 -6.70 -11.34 14.22
CA ARG A 238 -6.93 -10.18 15.10
C ARG A 238 -5.67 -9.92 15.90
N LEU A 239 -5.13 -8.71 15.79
CA LEU A 239 -4.03 -8.21 16.61
C LEU A 239 -4.57 -7.31 17.72
N VAL A 240 -3.95 -7.36 18.89
CA VAL A 240 -4.14 -6.41 19.98
C VAL A 240 -2.78 -5.81 20.28
N LEU A 241 -2.62 -4.52 20.00
CA LEU A 241 -1.34 -3.82 19.96
C LEU A 241 -1.28 -2.78 21.09
N PRO A 242 -0.28 -2.81 21.97
CA PRO A 242 -0.12 -1.77 22.98
C PRO A 242 0.24 -0.43 22.30
N THR A 243 -0.27 0.67 22.85
CA THR A 243 0.01 2.04 22.35
C THR A 243 1.26 2.67 22.94
N THR A 244 1.95 1.97 23.85
CA THR A 244 3.27 2.32 24.37
C THR A 244 4.26 1.25 23.92
N GLY A 245 5.42 1.66 23.40
CA GLY A 245 6.48 0.73 22.99
C GLY A 245 6.94 -0.13 24.18
N GLY A 246 6.99 -1.44 23.97
CA GLY A 246 7.60 -2.43 24.86
C GLY A 246 8.94 -2.90 24.30
#